data_AF-A0A2T7KGW4-F1
#
_entry.id   AF-A0A2T7KGW4-F1
#
_cell.length_a   1.000
_cell.length_b   1.000
_cell.length_c   1.000
_cell.angle_alpha   90.00
_cell.angle_beta   90.00
_cell.angle_gamma   90.00
#
_symmetry.space_group_name_H-M   'P 1'
#
loop_
_entity.id
_entity.type
_entity.pdbx_description
1 polymer ?
#
loop_
_entity_poly.entity_id
_entity_poly.type
_entity_poly.pdbx_seq_one_letter_code
_entity_poly.pdbx_strand_id
1 'polypeptide(L)'
;MVSDQRDDNIDWASVLRADFTREVEGLQQYAYAADARRDVVLQRDYLHQISQLEALPKPWEGDARLTVDEYAAAVRLRAWVLHEQEIAADRQWARKRGMSERECERREADFRARKRYHCTPNGQMLCAVLRDDGRIALNSEILAPEVADRLRQQMPQFADLITFYFDNQEAGRGLQGAPIDRTPLPGPSSSSLEPPMPDGTPVTAPPGARDGMPQRTTAPAKRRRPRWRRFCP
;
A
#
# COMPACT_ATOMS: atom_id res chain seq x y z
N MET A 1 -13.95 6.80 -31.56
CA MET A 1 -13.39 7.46 -30.36
C MET A 1 -14.41 8.49 -29.90
N VAL A 2 -15.33 8.07 -29.03
CA VAL A 2 -16.27 8.96 -28.36
C VAL A 2 -15.66 9.14 -26.97
N SER A 3 -14.96 10.27 -26.76
CA SER A 3 -14.49 10.60 -25.41
C SER A 3 -15.70 10.79 -24.52
N ASP A 4 -15.61 10.15 -23.37
CA ASP A 4 -16.62 10.01 -22.32
C ASP A 4 -16.91 11.37 -21.66
N GLN A 5 -17.67 12.24 -22.32
CA GLN A 5 -18.05 13.57 -21.78
C GLN A 5 -18.91 13.52 -20.51
N ARG A 6 -19.26 12.34 -19.99
CA ARG A 6 -20.06 12.20 -18.77
C ARG A 6 -19.24 12.31 -17.49
N ASP A 7 -17.95 11.96 -17.54
CA ASP A 7 -17.08 11.99 -16.35
C ASP A 7 -16.54 13.39 -16.01
N ASP A 8 -16.55 14.33 -16.97
CA ASP A 8 -16.08 15.72 -16.79
C ASP A 8 -16.96 16.56 -15.85
N ASN A 9 -18.16 16.08 -15.51
CA ASN A 9 -19.11 16.79 -14.66
C ASN A 9 -19.26 16.18 -13.26
N ILE A 10 -18.53 15.10 -12.96
CA ILE A 10 -18.49 14.50 -11.64
C ILE A 10 -17.51 15.28 -10.78
N ASP A 11 -17.97 15.74 -9.60
CA ASP A 11 -17.09 16.33 -8.60
C ASP A 11 -16.34 15.22 -7.86
N TRP A 12 -15.22 14.77 -8.45
CA TRP A 12 -14.39 13.71 -7.91
C TRP A 12 -13.76 14.05 -6.55
N ALA A 13 -13.60 15.34 -6.21
CA ALA A 13 -13.17 15.75 -4.87
C ALA A 13 -14.24 15.41 -3.83
N SER A 14 -15.51 15.68 -4.15
CA SER A 14 -16.64 15.28 -3.30
C SER A 14 -16.81 13.77 -3.22
N VAL A 15 -16.60 13.02 -4.32
CA VAL A 15 -16.62 11.55 -4.30
C VAL A 15 -15.53 11.00 -3.38
N LEU A 16 -14.29 11.50 -3.49
CA LEU A 16 -13.18 11.06 -2.66
C LEU A 16 -13.40 11.35 -1.18
N ARG A 17 -13.95 12.53 -0.86
CA ARG A 17 -14.36 12.89 0.50
C ARG A 17 -15.43 11.95 1.03
N ALA A 18 -16.44 11.62 0.23
CA ALA A 18 -17.51 10.71 0.62
C ALA A 18 -16.99 9.29 0.87
N ASP A 19 -16.10 8.78 0.01
CA ASP A 19 -15.50 7.46 0.16
C ASP A 19 -14.56 7.39 1.36
N PHE A 20 -13.77 8.44 1.60
CA PHE A 20 -12.98 8.57 2.83
C PHE A 20 -13.86 8.53 4.08
N THR A 21 -14.93 9.32 4.08
CA THR A 21 -15.87 9.41 5.22
C THR A 21 -16.52 8.05 5.49
N ARG A 22 -17.02 7.38 4.45
CA ARG A 22 -17.65 6.06 4.55
C ARG A 22 -16.72 5.02 5.14
N GLU A 23 -15.44 5.03 4.76
CA GLU A 23 -14.47 4.06 5.29
C GLU A 23 -14.13 4.33 6.76
N VAL A 24 -13.95 5.60 7.14
CA VAL A 24 -13.75 5.98 8.55
C VAL A 24 -14.97 5.59 9.39
N GLU A 25 -16.18 5.89 8.93
CA GLU A 25 -17.42 5.50 9.61
C GLU A 25 -17.55 3.97 9.75
N GLY A 26 -17.22 3.22 8.69
CA GLY A 26 -17.21 1.75 8.73
C GLY A 26 -16.24 1.21 9.78
N LEU A 27 -15.00 1.73 9.83
CA LEU A 27 -14.02 1.36 10.84
C LEU A 27 -14.46 1.74 12.26
N GLN A 28 -15.13 2.89 12.43
CA GLN A 28 -15.69 3.29 13.72
C GLN A 28 -16.77 2.32 14.18
N GLN A 29 -17.66 1.89 13.28
CA GLN A 29 -18.67 0.87 13.58
C GLN A 29 -18.03 -0.46 13.97
N TYR A 30 -16.97 -0.89 13.28
CA TYR A 30 -16.24 -2.10 13.65
C TYR A 30 -15.52 -1.98 14.98
N ALA A 31 -14.92 -0.81 15.29
CA ALA A 31 -14.33 -0.52 16.58
C ALA A 31 -15.38 -0.61 17.71
N TYR A 32 -16.56 -0.02 17.50
CA TYR A 32 -17.68 -0.11 18.44
C TYR A 32 -18.16 -1.55 18.63
N ALA A 33 -18.28 -2.33 17.54
CA ALA A 33 -18.68 -3.73 17.61
C ALA A 33 -17.62 -4.61 18.31
N ALA A 34 -16.32 -4.29 18.18
CA ALA A 34 -15.25 -4.95 18.92
C ALA A 34 -15.30 -4.62 20.42
N ASP A 35 -15.54 -3.34 20.77
CA ASP A 35 -15.73 -2.89 22.15
C ASP A 35 -16.91 -3.59 22.84
N ALA A 36 -18.05 -3.68 22.15
CA ALA A 36 -19.24 -4.38 22.64
C ALA A 36 -18.97 -5.88 22.92
N ARG A 37 -18.03 -6.49 22.18
CA ARG A 37 -17.56 -7.87 22.39
C ARG A 37 -16.42 -7.97 23.40
N ARG A 38 -15.95 -6.85 23.97
CA ARG A 38 -14.78 -6.72 24.84
C ARG A 38 -13.48 -7.21 24.18
N ASP A 39 -13.39 -7.12 22.85
CA ASP A 39 -12.18 -7.44 22.10
C ASP A 39 -11.29 -6.19 21.98
N VAL A 40 -10.53 -5.94 23.04
CA VAL A 40 -9.67 -4.75 23.18
C VAL A 40 -8.58 -4.69 22.11
N VAL A 41 -8.08 -5.85 21.66
CA VAL A 41 -7.04 -5.90 20.63
C VAL A 41 -7.63 -5.44 19.30
N LEU A 42 -8.75 -6.03 18.91
CA LEU A 42 -9.40 -5.71 17.65
C LEU A 42 -9.91 -4.27 17.60
N GLN A 43 -10.48 -3.76 18.71
CA GLN A 43 -10.87 -2.36 18.83
C GLN A 43 -9.69 -1.41 18.64
N ARG A 44 -8.57 -1.67 19.32
CA ARG A 44 -7.35 -0.85 19.20
C ARG A 44 -6.84 -0.84 17.76
N ASP A 45 -6.88 -1.99 17.09
CA ASP A 45 -6.41 -2.10 15.71
C ASP A 45 -7.29 -1.28 14.75
N TYR A 46 -8.62 -1.27 14.92
CA TYR A 46 -9.51 -0.41 14.13
C TYR A 46 -9.28 1.09 14.42
N LEU A 47 -9.13 1.48 15.69
CA LEU A 47 -8.82 2.87 16.06
C LEU A 47 -7.47 3.33 15.48
N HIS A 48 -6.49 2.42 15.44
CA HIS A 48 -5.20 2.71 14.82
C HIS A 48 -5.35 2.94 13.31
N GLN A 49 -6.15 2.13 12.61
CA GLN A 49 -6.44 2.31 11.18
C GLN A 49 -7.14 3.64 10.90
N ILE A 50 -8.09 4.06 11.74
CA ILE A 50 -8.73 5.39 11.62
C ILE A 50 -7.69 6.50 11.72
N SER A 51 -6.83 6.46 12.75
CA SER A 51 -5.78 7.47 12.94
C SER A 51 -4.80 7.51 11.76
N GLN A 52 -4.47 6.36 11.18
CA GLN A 52 -3.64 6.25 9.98
C GLN A 52 -4.29 6.91 8.77
N LEU A 53 -5.59 6.67 8.56
CA LEU A 53 -6.38 7.28 7.48
C LEU A 53 -6.46 8.80 7.64
N GLU A 54 -6.75 9.29 8.84
CA GLU A 54 -6.89 10.73 9.12
C GLU A 54 -5.59 11.51 8.93
N ALA A 55 -4.44 10.85 9.07
CA ALA A 55 -3.12 11.44 8.82
C ALA A 55 -2.76 11.56 7.33
N LEU A 56 -3.55 10.98 6.42
CA LEU A 56 -3.28 11.05 4.99
C LEU A 56 -3.57 12.46 4.43
N PRO A 57 -2.81 12.89 3.40
CA PRO A 57 -3.16 14.09 2.66
C PRO A 57 -4.58 14.01 2.11
N LYS A 58 -5.32 15.10 2.24
CA LYS A 58 -6.71 15.21 1.78
C LYS A 58 -6.74 16.14 0.56
N PRO A 59 -6.50 15.61 -0.66
CA PRO A 59 -6.40 16.45 -1.86
C PRO A 59 -7.70 17.22 -2.17
N TRP A 60 -8.83 16.83 -1.55
CA TRP A 60 -10.12 17.52 -1.60
C TRP A 60 -10.28 18.68 -0.60
N GLU A 61 -9.28 18.98 0.24
CA GLU A 61 -9.30 20.15 1.15
C GLU A 61 -8.91 21.45 0.41
N GLY A 62 -8.41 21.37 -0.82
CA GLY A 62 -8.26 22.52 -1.71
C GLY A 62 -9.52 22.79 -2.55
N ASP A 63 -9.62 24.00 -3.11
CA ASP A 63 -10.71 24.40 -4.01
C ASP A 63 -10.60 23.79 -5.42
N ALA A 64 -9.55 22.99 -5.68
CA ALA A 64 -9.31 22.39 -6.98
C ALA A 64 -10.23 21.17 -7.20
N ARG A 65 -10.91 21.15 -8.35
CA ARG A 65 -11.59 19.95 -8.83
C ARG A 65 -10.55 18.89 -9.19
N LEU A 66 -10.78 17.66 -8.76
CA LEU A 66 -9.97 16.52 -9.18
C LEU A 66 -10.51 15.99 -10.51
N THR A 67 -9.59 15.64 -11.40
CA THR A 67 -9.85 14.77 -12.55
C THR A 67 -10.04 13.31 -12.10
N VAL A 68 -10.60 12.47 -12.98
CA VAL A 68 -10.70 11.00 -12.76
C VAL A 68 -9.33 10.39 -12.44
N ASP A 69 -8.30 10.83 -13.15
CA ASP A 69 -6.94 10.31 -12.98
C ASP A 69 -6.31 10.73 -11.64
N GLU A 70 -6.53 11.97 -11.21
CA GLU A 70 -6.07 12.47 -9.91
C GLU A 70 -6.82 11.81 -8.75
N TYR A 71 -8.13 11.60 -8.90
CA TYR A 71 -8.92 10.81 -7.98
C TYR A 71 -8.36 9.39 -7.83
N ALA A 72 -8.15 8.70 -8.95
CA ALA A 72 -7.63 7.35 -8.93
C ALA A 72 -6.19 7.29 -8.40
N ALA A 73 -5.38 8.31 -8.67
CA ALA A 73 -4.04 8.45 -8.10
C ALA A 73 -4.09 8.63 -6.58
N ALA A 74 -5.02 9.44 -6.06
CA ALA A 74 -5.21 9.64 -4.64
C ALA A 74 -5.67 8.36 -3.93
N VAL A 75 -6.61 7.60 -4.53
CA VAL A 75 -7.02 6.29 -3.99
C VAL A 75 -5.85 5.31 -3.96
N ARG A 76 -5.08 5.21 -5.06
CA ARG A 76 -3.88 4.36 -5.13
C ARG A 76 -2.83 4.76 -4.10
N LEU A 77 -2.56 6.05 -3.95
CA LEU A 77 -1.61 6.57 -2.98
C LEU A 77 -2.03 6.22 -1.55
N ARG A 78 -3.32 6.41 -1.23
CA ARG A 78 -3.89 6.04 0.07
C ARG A 78 -3.74 4.54 0.35
N ALA A 79 -4.10 3.69 -0.61
CA ALA A 79 -3.93 2.24 -0.52
C ALA A 79 -2.48 1.85 -0.22
N TRP A 80 -1.55 2.47 -0.95
CA TRP A 80 -0.11 2.25 -0.79
C TRP A 80 0.38 2.71 0.59
N VAL A 81 -0.01 3.92 1.04
CA VAL A 81 0.43 4.44 2.34
C VAL A 81 -0.06 3.54 3.47
N LEU A 82 -1.32 3.10 3.45
CA LEU A 82 -1.85 2.16 4.45
C LEU A 82 -1.07 0.84 4.43
N HIS A 83 -0.77 0.32 3.25
CA HIS A 83 0.02 -0.90 3.11
C HIS A 83 1.43 -0.76 3.72
N GLU A 84 2.14 0.33 3.40
CA GLU A 84 3.49 0.57 3.93
C GLU A 84 3.47 0.85 5.44
N GLN A 85 2.42 1.51 5.95
CA GLN A 85 2.24 1.72 7.38
C GLN A 85 2.02 0.40 8.15
N GLU A 86 1.23 -0.54 7.61
CA GLU A 86 1.08 -1.88 8.19
C GLU A 86 2.42 -2.64 8.21
N ILE A 87 3.19 -2.57 7.12
CA ILE A 87 4.52 -3.18 7.06
C ILE A 87 5.47 -2.55 8.09
N ALA A 88 5.47 -1.22 8.21
CA ALA A 88 6.26 -0.51 9.20
C ALA A 88 5.86 -0.91 10.63
N ALA A 89 4.56 -1.06 10.90
CA ALA A 89 4.04 -1.50 12.18
C ALA A 89 4.47 -2.94 12.52
N ASP A 90 4.38 -3.88 11.56
CA ASP A 90 4.85 -5.26 11.74
C ASP A 90 6.36 -5.30 12.02
N ARG A 91 7.14 -4.52 11.27
CA ARG A 91 8.60 -4.41 11.47
C ARG A 91 8.94 -3.86 12.86
N GLN A 92 8.21 -2.83 13.31
CA GLN A 92 8.42 -2.27 14.64
C GLN A 92 8.04 -3.28 15.73
N TRP A 93 6.96 -4.04 15.55
CA TRP A 93 6.57 -5.12 16.45
C TRP A 93 7.63 -6.23 16.51
N ALA A 94 8.15 -6.66 15.36
CA ALA A 94 9.20 -7.68 15.26
C ALA A 94 10.49 -7.24 15.97
N ARG A 95 10.90 -5.98 15.77
CA ARG A 95 12.06 -5.39 16.46
C ARG A 95 11.87 -5.34 17.98
N LYS A 96 10.68 -4.96 18.47
CA LYS A 96 10.36 -4.97 19.91
C LYS A 96 10.43 -6.36 20.52
N ARG A 97 10.27 -7.42 19.72
CA ARG A 97 10.39 -8.83 20.13
C ARG A 97 11.82 -9.38 20.02
N GLY A 98 12.79 -8.54 19.62
CA GLY A 98 14.18 -8.95 19.48
C GLY A 98 14.46 -9.83 18.26
N MET A 99 13.57 -9.82 17.25
CA MET A 99 13.82 -10.53 15.99
C MET A 99 15.00 -9.92 15.25
N SER A 100 15.77 -10.76 14.56
CA SER A 100 16.85 -10.31 13.69
C SER A 100 16.34 -9.59 12.45
N GLU A 101 17.18 -8.78 11.81
CA GLU A 101 16.80 -8.06 10.58
C GLU A 101 16.40 -9.03 9.45
N ARG A 102 17.07 -10.20 9.33
CA ARG A 102 16.71 -11.25 8.36
C ARG A 102 15.32 -11.86 8.60
N GLU A 103 14.92 -11.97 9.86
CA GLU A 103 13.57 -12.47 10.21
C GLU A 103 12.52 -11.41 9.91
N CYS A 104 12.83 -10.13 10.17
CA CYS A 104 11.98 -9.01 9.78
C CYS A 104 11.79 -8.96 8.26
N GLU A 105 12.88 -9.06 7.48
CA GLU A 105 12.82 -9.07 6.00
C GLU A 105 11.98 -10.24 5.47
N ARG A 106 12.11 -11.43 6.07
CA ARG A 106 11.31 -12.60 5.69
C ARG A 106 9.83 -12.40 5.99
N ARG A 107 9.50 -11.89 7.18
CA ARG A 107 8.11 -11.57 7.55
C ARG A 107 7.52 -10.51 6.63
N GLU A 108 8.27 -9.48 6.30
CA GLU A 108 7.83 -8.46 5.34
C GLU A 108 7.55 -9.08 3.98
N ALA A 109 8.45 -9.94 3.47
CA ALA A 109 8.23 -10.65 2.22
C ALA A 109 6.99 -11.55 2.27
N ASP A 110 6.76 -12.25 3.38
CA ASP A 110 5.57 -13.08 3.60
C ASP A 110 4.29 -12.23 3.66
N PHE A 111 4.34 -11.08 4.35
CA PHE A 111 3.23 -10.13 4.43
C PHE A 111 2.87 -9.59 3.03
N ARG A 112 3.88 -9.13 2.29
CA ARG A 112 3.73 -8.70 0.89
C ARG A 112 3.27 -9.84 0.01
N ALA A 113 3.59 -11.11 0.28
CA ALA A 113 3.09 -12.25 -0.49
C ALA A 113 1.62 -12.56 -0.21
N ARG A 114 1.13 -12.25 1.01
CA ARG A 114 -0.23 -12.56 1.48
C ARG A 114 -1.23 -11.44 1.24
N LYS A 115 -0.83 -10.26 0.76
CA LYS A 115 -1.74 -9.14 0.52
C LYS A 115 -1.59 -8.60 -0.90
N ARG A 116 -2.71 -8.27 -1.56
CA ARG A 116 -2.77 -7.68 -2.90
C ARG A 116 -3.79 -6.54 -2.90
N TYR A 117 -3.48 -5.49 -3.65
CA TYR A 117 -4.38 -4.38 -3.90
C TYR A 117 -4.58 -4.29 -5.41
N HIS A 118 -5.81 -3.97 -5.81
CA HIS A 118 -6.20 -3.76 -7.20
C HIS A 118 -7.01 -2.49 -7.25
N CYS A 119 -6.65 -1.60 -8.16
CA CYS A 119 -7.32 -0.31 -8.31
C CYS A 119 -7.82 -0.14 -9.73
N THR A 120 -9.06 0.32 -9.88
CA THR A 120 -9.60 0.67 -11.19
C THR A 120 -9.26 2.10 -11.60
N PRO A 121 -9.37 2.45 -12.89
CA PRO A 121 -9.18 3.82 -13.36
C PRO A 121 -10.14 4.83 -12.74
N ASN A 122 -11.35 4.42 -12.35
CA ASN A 122 -12.30 5.24 -11.61
C ASN A 122 -12.13 5.11 -10.08
N GLY A 123 -10.95 4.68 -9.61
CA GLY A 123 -10.52 4.62 -8.22
C GLY A 123 -11.37 3.79 -7.26
N GLN A 124 -12.04 2.73 -7.71
CA GLN A 124 -12.47 1.67 -6.80
C GLN A 124 -11.27 0.80 -6.40
N MET A 125 -11.26 0.29 -5.18
CA MET A 125 -10.18 -0.55 -4.67
C MET A 125 -10.71 -1.92 -4.21
N LEU A 126 -9.99 -2.98 -4.61
CA LEU A 126 -10.15 -4.33 -4.09
C LEU A 126 -8.86 -4.76 -3.37
N CYS A 127 -8.95 -5.04 -2.08
CA CYS A 127 -7.87 -5.60 -1.30
C CYS A 127 -8.11 -7.09 -1.06
N ALA A 128 -7.17 -7.95 -1.50
CA ALA A 128 -7.20 -9.38 -1.25
C ALA A 128 -6.14 -9.77 -0.22
N VAL A 129 -6.54 -10.53 0.81
CA VAL A 129 -5.67 -11.00 1.89
C VAL A 129 -5.77 -12.52 2.01
N LEU A 130 -4.65 -13.23 1.92
CA LEU A 130 -4.54 -14.63 2.29
C LEU A 130 -4.35 -14.76 3.80
N ARG A 131 -5.30 -15.42 4.44
CA ARG A 131 -5.27 -15.71 5.86
C ARG A 131 -4.41 -16.94 6.16
N ASP A 132 -4.02 -17.08 7.42
CA ASP A 132 -3.25 -18.24 7.89
C ASP A 132 -3.98 -19.57 7.76
N ASP A 133 -5.31 -19.56 7.71
CA ASP A 133 -6.16 -20.74 7.50
C ASP A 133 -6.34 -21.10 6.01
N GLY A 134 -5.64 -20.41 5.11
CA GLY A 134 -5.68 -20.62 3.66
C GLY A 134 -6.88 -19.96 2.97
N ARG A 135 -7.80 -19.34 3.70
CA ARG A 135 -8.93 -18.60 3.11
C ARG A 135 -8.49 -17.22 2.65
N ILE A 136 -9.15 -16.73 1.61
CA ILE A 136 -8.95 -15.39 1.08
C ILE A 136 -10.04 -14.50 1.66
N ALA A 137 -9.65 -13.30 2.09
CA ALA A 137 -10.59 -12.22 2.39
C ALA A 137 -10.46 -11.11 1.34
N LEU A 138 -11.60 -10.63 0.84
CA LEU A 138 -11.68 -9.46 -0.04
C LEU A 138 -12.32 -8.31 0.73
N ASN A 139 -11.68 -7.13 0.74
CA ASN A 139 -12.14 -5.95 1.48
C ASN A 139 -12.53 -6.28 2.94
N SER A 140 -11.70 -7.09 3.61
CA SER A 140 -11.87 -7.54 5.00
C SER A 140 -12.96 -8.59 5.26
N GLU A 141 -13.66 -9.07 4.23
CA GLU A 141 -14.67 -10.13 4.34
C GLU A 141 -14.15 -11.45 3.76
N ILE A 142 -14.41 -12.58 4.45
CA ILE A 142 -14.02 -13.90 3.93
C ILE A 142 -14.75 -14.17 2.62
N LEU A 143 -14.02 -14.62 1.59
CA LEU A 143 -14.53 -14.87 0.26
C LEU A 143 -15.38 -16.15 0.22
N ALA A 144 -16.59 -16.06 0.77
CA ALA A 144 -17.65 -17.05 0.60
C ALA A 144 -18.38 -16.85 -0.74
N PRO A 145 -19.13 -17.85 -1.25
CA PRO A 145 -19.88 -17.71 -2.51
C PRO A 145 -20.78 -16.46 -2.55
N GLU A 146 -21.49 -16.19 -1.47
CA GLU A 146 -22.41 -15.05 -1.37
C GLU A 146 -21.66 -13.71 -1.39
N VAL A 147 -20.46 -13.68 -0.79
CA VAL A 147 -19.58 -12.50 -0.79
C VAL A 147 -19.02 -12.28 -2.20
N ALA A 148 -18.63 -13.34 -2.90
CA ALA A 148 -18.16 -13.24 -4.28
C ALA A 148 -19.25 -12.67 -5.20
N ASP A 149 -20.47 -13.20 -5.13
CA ASP A 149 -21.59 -12.72 -5.95
C ASP A 149 -21.96 -11.27 -5.63
N ARG A 150 -22.02 -10.91 -4.35
CA ARG A 150 -22.27 -9.54 -3.92
C ARG A 150 -21.18 -8.59 -4.42
N LEU A 151 -19.90 -8.96 -4.28
CA LEU A 151 -18.79 -8.12 -4.74
C LEU A 151 -18.77 -7.97 -6.26
N ARG A 152 -19.12 -9.02 -7.03
CA ARG A 152 -19.26 -8.91 -8.50
C ARG A 152 -20.36 -7.93 -8.89
N GLN A 153 -21.46 -7.88 -8.13
CA GLN A 153 -22.55 -6.93 -8.37
C GLN A 153 -22.16 -5.50 -7.96
N GLN A 154 -21.50 -5.33 -6.81
CA GLN A 154 -21.10 -4.02 -6.28
C GLN A 154 -19.91 -3.43 -7.03
N MET A 155 -19.02 -4.27 -7.58
CA MET A 155 -17.79 -3.89 -8.25
C MET A 155 -17.61 -4.67 -9.57
N PRO A 156 -18.46 -4.45 -10.59
CA PRO A 156 -18.47 -5.25 -11.83
C PRO A 156 -17.13 -5.28 -12.56
N GLN A 157 -16.39 -4.18 -12.48
CA GLN A 157 -15.04 -4.01 -13.00
C GLN A 157 -13.97 -4.92 -12.36
N PHE A 158 -14.24 -5.47 -11.18
CA PHE A 158 -13.39 -6.49 -10.55
C PHE A 158 -13.97 -7.90 -10.69
N ALA A 159 -15.07 -8.12 -11.41
CA ALA A 159 -15.76 -9.41 -11.42
C ALA A 159 -14.87 -10.59 -11.84
N ASP A 160 -14.03 -10.41 -12.87
CA ASP A 160 -13.08 -11.43 -13.33
C ASP A 160 -12.02 -11.74 -12.26
N LEU A 161 -11.55 -10.70 -11.56
CA LEU A 161 -10.56 -10.83 -10.51
C LEU A 161 -11.13 -11.50 -9.26
N ILE A 162 -12.39 -11.18 -8.91
CA ILE A 162 -13.12 -11.84 -7.82
C ILE A 162 -13.30 -13.33 -8.13
N THR A 163 -13.67 -13.66 -9.37
CA THR A 163 -13.75 -15.05 -9.84
C THR A 163 -12.41 -15.74 -9.77
N PHE A 164 -11.34 -15.10 -10.23
CA PHE A 164 -9.98 -15.63 -10.11
C PHE A 164 -9.62 -15.99 -8.65
N TYR A 165 -9.89 -15.11 -7.69
CA TYR A 165 -9.62 -15.39 -6.28
C TYR A 165 -10.50 -16.49 -5.72
N PHE A 166 -11.77 -16.53 -6.09
CA PHE A 166 -12.69 -17.57 -5.68
C PHE A 166 -12.21 -18.96 -6.14
N ASP A 167 -11.90 -19.10 -7.42
CA ASP A 167 -11.40 -20.35 -8.02
C ASP A 167 -10.06 -20.78 -7.40
N ASN A 168 -9.21 -19.80 -7.09
CA ASN A 168 -7.94 -20.07 -6.41
C ASN A 168 -8.12 -20.53 -4.97
N GLN A 169 -9.11 -20.00 -4.25
CA GLN A 169 -9.43 -20.46 -2.91
C GLN A 169 -9.96 -21.90 -2.95
N GLU A 170 -10.91 -22.19 -3.86
CA GLU A 170 -11.46 -23.56 -4.00
C GLU A 170 -10.38 -24.58 -4.37
N ALA A 171 -9.38 -24.17 -5.15
CA ALA A 171 -8.27 -25.02 -5.53
C ALA A 171 -7.10 -25.04 -4.51
N GLY A 172 -7.20 -24.32 -3.38
CA GLY A 172 -6.13 -24.24 -2.38
C GLY A 172 -4.85 -23.56 -2.86
N ARG A 173 -4.92 -22.71 -3.90
CA ARG A 173 -3.78 -21.99 -4.49
C ARG A 173 -3.50 -20.64 -3.82
N GLY A 174 -4.41 -20.14 -2.98
CA GLY A 174 -4.27 -18.83 -2.32
C GLY A 174 -4.12 -17.70 -3.34
N LEU A 175 -3.09 -16.85 -3.20
CA LEU A 175 -2.86 -15.72 -4.14
C LEU A 175 -1.91 -16.08 -5.29
N GLN A 176 -1.65 -17.37 -5.53
CA GLN A 176 -0.73 -17.78 -6.60
C GLN A 176 -1.27 -17.37 -7.98
N GLY A 177 -0.42 -16.72 -8.77
CA GLY A 177 -0.79 -16.24 -10.10
C GLY A 177 -1.67 -14.98 -10.10
N ALA A 178 -1.95 -14.39 -8.93
CA ALA A 178 -2.68 -13.14 -8.85
C ALA A 178 -2.00 -12.09 -9.72
N PRO A 179 -2.75 -11.40 -10.61
CA PRO A 179 -2.17 -10.38 -11.46
C PRO A 179 -1.48 -9.34 -10.58
N ILE A 180 -0.27 -8.97 -10.96
CA ILE A 180 0.39 -7.81 -10.38
C ILE A 180 -0.32 -6.61 -11.00
N ASP A 181 -0.81 -5.71 -10.15
CA ASP A 181 -1.41 -4.45 -10.60
C ASP A 181 -0.42 -3.79 -11.58
N ARG A 182 -0.83 -3.65 -12.85
CA ARG A 182 0.06 -3.21 -13.95
C ARG A 182 0.46 -1.74 -13.82
N THR A 183 -0.20 -0.99 -12.95
CA THR A 183 0.21 0.33 -12.53
C THR A 183 1.07 0.13 -11.29
N PRO A 184 2.38 0.42 -11.35
CA PRO A 184 3.19 0.38 -10.14
C PRO A 184 2.49 1.26 -9.10
N LEU A 185 2.17 0.69 -7.93
CA LEU A 185 2.10 1.51 -6.72
C LEU A 185 3.38 2.36 -6.74
N PRO A 186 3.32 3.67 -6.44
CA PRO A 186 4.52 4.47 -6.38
C PRO A 186 5.47 3.74 -5.43
N GLY A 187 6.45 3.04 -5.99
CA GLY A 187 7.46 2.38 -5.18
C GLY A 187 8.22 3.48 -4.46
N PRO A 188 9.07 3.13 -3.49
CA PRO A 188 10.16 4.01 -3.13
C PRO A 188 11.06 4.14 -4.38
N SER A 189 10.67 5.01 -5.30
CA SER A 189 11.52 5.48 -6.37
C SER A 189 12.66 6.17 -5.66
N SER A 190 13.81 5.51 -5.63
CA SER A 190 15.11 6.11 -5.36
C SER A 190 15.49 7.03 -6.52
N SER A 191 14.64 8.03 -6.77
CA SER A 191 14.84 9.15 -7.69
C SER A 191 14.45 10.39 -6.91
N SER A 192 15.46 10.98 -6.30
CA SER A 192 15.59 12.36 -5.87
C SER A 192 14.32 13.22 -6.02
N LEU A 193 13.51 13.26 -4.97
CA LEU A 193 12.89 14.52 -4.57
C LEU A 193 14.02 15.41 -4.04
N GLU A 194 14.74 16.06 -4.95
CA GLU A 194 15.43 17.29 -4.54
C GLU A 194 14.34 18.28 -4.09
N PRO A 195 14.46 18.87 -2.90
CA PRO A 195 13.58 19.95 -2.52
C PRO A 195 13.72 21.10 -3.55
N PRO A 196 12.64 21.82 -3.89
CA PRO A 196 12.74 22.96 -4.77
C PRO A 196 13.74 23.95 -4.17
N MET A 197 14.86 24.14 -4.86
CA MET A 197 15.80 25.21 -4.56
C MET A 197 15.07 26.55 -4.67
N PRO A 198 15.14 27.42 -3.65
CA PRO A 198 14.68 28.80 -3.81
C PRO A 198 15.59 29.54 -4.80
N ASP A 199 14.95 30.26 -5.71
CA ASP A 199 15.54 31.03 -6.79
C ASP A 199 16.66 32.00 -6.33
N GLY A 200 17.75 31.96 -7.08
CA GLY A 200 18.55 33.13 -7.48
C GLY A 200 19.06 34.07 -6.39
N THR A 201 20.29 33.84 -5.92
CA THR A 201 21.22 34.93 -5.56
C THR A 201 22.67 34.53 -5.87
N PRO A 202 23.48 35.39 -6.50
CA PRO A 202 24.86 35.06 -6.84
C PRO A 202 25.81 35.21 -5.64
N VAL A 203 26.74 34.25 -5.58
CA VAL A 203 27.95 34.08 -4.76
C VAL A 203 28.51 35.32 -4.05
N THR A 204 28.84 35.18 -2.76
CA THR A 204 30.06 35.79 -2.19
C THR A 204 30.67 34.86 -1.14
N ALA A 205 31.84 34.30 -1.44
CA ALA A 205 32.64 33.52 -0.48
C ALA A 205 33.49 34.48 0.38
N PRO A 206 33.64 34.26 1.70
CA PRO A 206 34.67 34.92 2.48
C PRO A 206 36.01 34.15 2.38
N PRO A 207 37.16 34.85 2.36
CA PRO A 207 38.48 34.24 2.26
C PRO A 207 39.05 33.85 3.64
N GLY A 208 39.83 32.76 3.68
CA GLY A 208 40.68 32.37 4.83
C GLY A 208 40.60 30.87 5.13
N ALA A 209 41.50 30.06 4.56
CA ALA A 209 42.73 29.54 5.19
C ALA A 209 42.50 28.10 5.72
N ARG A 210 42.92 27.08 4.95
CA ARG A 210 44.20 26.34 5.08
C ARG A 210 44.28 25.49 6.35
N ASP A 211 44.17 24.17 6.19
CA ASP A 211 45.27 23.18 6.36
C ASP A 211 44.74 21.80 6.76
N GLY A 212 45.38 20.74 6.23
CA GLY A 212 45.36 19.41 6.86
C GLY A 212 44.67 18.27 6.11
N MET A 213 45.23 17.87 4.97
CA MET A 213 45.22 16.47 4.52
C MET A 213 46.21 15.67 5.39
N PRO A 214 46.02 14.35 5.63
CA PRO A 214 46.33 13.40 4.57
C PRO A 214 45.36 12.23 4.37
N GLN A 215 45.35 11.83 3.11
CA GLN A 215 44.71 10.70 2.48
C GLN A 215 45.07 9.37 3.16
N ARG A 216 44.07 8.48 3.31
CA ARG A 216 44.32 7.04 3.39
C ARG A 216 43.81 6.35 2.13
N THR A 217 44.78 5.87 1.37
CA THR A 217 44.69 4.94 0.26
C THR A 217 44.35 3.54 0.78
N THR A 218 43.29 2.91 0.26
CA THR A 218 43.18 1.44 0.25
C THR A 218 42.60 0.97 -1.08
N ALA A 219 43.39 0.14 -1.76
CA ALA A 219 43.16 -0.49 -3.05
C ALA A 219 41.99 -1.50 -3.04
N PRO A 220 41.47 -1.93 -4.22
CA PRO A 220 40.21 -2.66 -4.32
C PRO A 220 40.37 -4.16 -4.04
N ALA A 221 39.53 -4.71 -3.16
CA ALA A 221 39.51 -6.13 -2.85
C ALA A 221 38.76 -6.92 -3.94
N LYS A 222 39.41 -7.99 -4.39
CA LYS A 222 39.05 -8.88 -5.49
C LYS A 222 37.72 -9.61 -5.27
N ARG A 223 36.93 -9.67 -6.36
CA ARG A 223 35.80 -10.57 -6.60
C ARG A 223 36.10 -12.02 -6.16
N ARG A 224 35.25 -12.60 -5.33
CA ARG A 224 35.10 -14.05 -5.18
C ARG A 224 33.65 -14.43 -5.46
N ARG A 225 33.45 -15.18 -6.55
CA ARG A 225 32.17 -15.82 -6.90
C ARG A 225 31.95 -17.04 -6.00
N PRO A 226 30.77 -17.26 -5.40
CA PRO A 226 30.44 -18.55 -4.80
C PRO A 226 30.00 -19.55 -5.89
N ARG A 227 30.67 -20.71 -5.92
CA ARG A 227 30.28 -21.91 -6.66
C ARG A 227 29.00 -22.50 -6.03
N TRP A 228 27.91 -22.57 -6.79
CA TRP A 228 26.75 -23.39 -6.43
C TRP A 228 27.02 -24.84 -6.83
N ARG A 229 27.12 -25.73 -5.84
CA ARG A 229 27.06 -27.19 -6.04
C ARG A 229 25.60 -27.62 -5.96
N ARG A 230 25.18 -28.40 -6.96
CA ARG A 230 23.92 -29.14 -7.05
C ARG A 230 23.81 -30.13 -5.89
N PHE A 231 22.62 -30.29 -5.32
CA PHE A 231 22.11 -31.56 -4.79
C PHE A 231 20.58 -31.53 -4.78
N CYS A 232 19.98 -32.30 -5.70
CA CYS A 232 18.73 -33.03 -5.46
C CYS A 232 19.12 -34.45 -5.02
N PRO A 233 18.26 -35.13 -4.27
CA PRO A 233 17.51 -36.24 -4.88
C PRO A 233 16.03 -35.87 -5.11
#